data_AF-A0A8T4A9I6-F1
#
_entry.id   AF-A0A8T4A9I6-F1
#
_cell.length_a   1.000
_cell.length_b   1.000
_cell.length_c   1.000
_cell.angle_alpha   90.00
_cell.angle_beta   90.00
_cell.angle_gamma   90.00
#
_symmetry.space_group_name_H-M   'P 1'
#
loop_
_entity.id
_entity.type
_entity.pdbx_description
1 polymer ?
#
loop_
_entity_poly.entity_id
_entity_poly.type
_entity_poly.pdbx_seq_one_letter_code
_entity_poly.pdbx_strand_id
1 'polypeptide(L)'
;MEELFKEYEGKLPDKLLLEVQSQLPKGINKSKAKKIFERVYEEYQSAQVEPGESVGLIASESIGEQGTQMTLNTFHFAGVAEMNVTVGLPRIIEILDGRENPSTPMMEIFLKSPYNKGKDIKQTALSIKETKLKDIANEFSINIADLVVEVTLDEKKMNYVNLNAQKVVKILEKSLKENSVKLKENTLTVKPSAKEESLNDLYKIKERIKDVHICGIKGISKVLPVKRGEEIIIITSGSN
;
A
#
# COMPACT_ATOMS: atom_id res chain seq x y z
N MET A 1 7.23 -45.24 18.29
CA MET A 1 6.54 -44.15 17.57
C MET A 1 7.54 -43.44 16.67
N GLU A 2 8.72 -43.08 17.17
CA GLU A 2 9.82 -42.51 16.36
C GLU A 2 10.29 -43.41 15.20
N GLU A 3 10.32 -44.73 15.37
CA GLU A 3 10.67 -45.67 14.28
C GLU A 3 9.66 -45.64 13.12
N LEU A 4 8.36 -45.52 13.44
CA LEU A 4 7.30 -45.39 12.42
C LEU A 4 7.41 -44.04 11.72
N PHE A 5 7.78 -42.99 12.45
CA PHE A 5 8.00 -41.69 11.84
C PHE A 5 9.14 -41.74 10.81
N LYS A 6 10.29 -42.33 11.17
CA LYS A 6 11.43 -42.52 10.26
C LYS A 6 11.10 -43.38 9.03
N GLU A 7 10.16 -44.32 9.15
CA GLU A 7 9.75 -45.20 8.05
C GLU A 7 8.91 -44.48 6.97
N TYR A 8 8.17 -43.44 7.37
CA TYR A 8 7.35 -42.61 6.48
C TYR A 8 7.97 -41.23 6.21
N GLU A 9 9.11 -40.93 6.83
CA GLU A 9 9.94 -39.76 6.56
C GLU A 9 10.41 -39.82 5.09
N GLY A 10 10.00 -38.82 4.30
CA GLY A 10 10.24 -38.76 2.84
C GLY A 10 9.14 -39.40 1.98
N LYS A 11 8.18 -40.15 2.55
CA LYS A 11 7.00 -40.66 1.82
C LYS A 11 5.77 -39.75 1.95
N LEU A 12 5.66 -39.06 3.09
CA LEU A 12 4.61 -38.10 3.38
C LEU A 12 5.22 -36.73 3.68
N PRO A 13 4.52 -35.62 3.40
CA PRO A 13 4.93 -34.29 3.82
C PRO A 13 5.07 -34.17 5.35
N ASP A 14 6.12 -33.50 5.81
CA ASP A 14 6.44 -33.36 7.24
C ASP A 14 5.30 -32.75 8.07
N LYS A 15 4.56 -31.80 7.48
CA LYS A 15 3.39 -31.20 8.14
C LYS A 15 2.31 -32.23 8.46
N LEU A 16 2.02 -33.13 7.52
CA LEU A 16 1.03 -34.20 7.73
C LEU A 16 1.53 -35.21 8.77
N LEU A 17 2.81 -35.54 8.75
CA LEU A 17 3.40 -36.44 9.76
C LEU A 17 3.30 -35.85 11.18
N LEU A 18 3.58 -34.56 11.34
CA LEU A 18 3.43 -33.85 12.61
C LEU A 18 1.96 -33.76 13.06
N GLU A 19 1.05 -33.50 12.13
CA GLU A 19 -0.39 -33.44 12.41
C GLU A 19 -0.91 -34.79 12.90
N VAL A 20 -0.57 -35.88 12.21
CA VAL A 20 -0.91 -37.25 12.64
C VAL A 20 -0.34 -37.53 14.02
N GLN A 21 0.90 -37.16 14.32
CA GLN A 21 1.46 -37.34 15.67
C GLN A 21 0.69 -36.59 16.76
N SER A 22 0.28 -35.35 16.49
CA SER A 22 -0.47 -34.53 17.45
C SER A 22 -1.88 -35.04 17.72
N GLN A 23 -2.52 -35.66 16.72
CA GLN A 23 -3.90 -36.16 16.82
C GLN A 23 -3.98 -37.62 17.29
N LEU A 24 -2.85 -38.33 17.42
CA LEU A 24 -2.85 -39.71 17.93
C LEU A 24 -3.28 -39.74 19.41
N PRO A 25 -4.26 -40.60 19.78
CA PRO A 25 -4.70 -40.72 21.16
C PRO A 25 -3.59 -41.27 22.07
N LYS A 26 -3.48 -40.71 23.28
CA LYS A 26 -2.47 -41.13 24.27
C LYS A 26 -2.72 -42.59 24.69
N GLY A 27 -1.67 -43.42 24.62
CA GLY A 27 -1.73 -44.84 24.98
C GLY A 27 -2.11 -45.80 23.85
N ILE A 28 -2.06 -45.35 22.59
CA ILE A 28 -2.36 -46.22 21.45
C ILE A 28 -1.31 -47.34 21.29
N ASN A 29 -1.79 -48.53 20.95
CA ASN A 29 -0.91 -49.66 20.66
C ASN A 29 -0.14 -49.43 19.34
N LYS A 30 1.15 -49.80 19.28
CA LYS A 30 2.04 -49.62 18.10
C LYS A 30 1.42 -50.17 16.81
N SER A 31 0.65 -51.26 16.90
CA SER A 31 -0.08 -51.84 15.76
C SER A 31 -1.21 -50.96 15.24
N LYS A 32 -1.98 -50.31 16.13
CA LYS A 32 -3.04 -49.38 15.74
C LYS A 32 -2.47 -48.09 15.16
N ALA A 33 -1.38 -47.59 15.73
CA ALA A 33 -0.64 -46.44 15.17
C ALA A 33 -0.17 -46.75 13.74
N LYS A 34 0.42 -47.93 13.52
CA LYS A 34 0.88 -48.34 12.17
C LYS A 34 -0.26 -48.35 11.15
N LYS A 35 -1.44 -48.88 11.52
CA LYS A 35 -2.63 -48.86 10.64
C LYS A 35 -3.08 -47.45 10.27
N ILE A 36 -2.97 -46.49 11.19
CA ILE A 36 -3.32 -45.09 10.93
C ILE A 36 -2.33 -44.48 9.92
N PHE A 37 -1.02 -44.67 10.13
CA PHE A 37 0.00 -44.20 9.18
C PHE A 37 -0.14 -44.85 7.80
N GLU A 38 -0.41 -46.15 7.76
CA GLU A 38 -0.65 -46.89 6.52
C GLU A 38 -1.89 -46.35 5.81
N ARG A 39 -2.99 -46.11 6.52
CA ARG A 39 -4.21 -45.55 5.92
C ARG A 39 -4.02 -44.13 5.40
N VAL A 40 -3.31 -43.27 6.14
CA VAL A 40 -2.97 -41.91 5.68
C VAL A 40 -2.10 -41.96 4.43
N TYR A 41 -1.15 -42.91 4.39
CA TYR A 41 -0.31 -43.10 3.22
C TYR A 41 -1.09 -43.61 2.00
N GLU A 42 -2.00 -44.58 2.19
CA GLU A 42 -2.91 -45.04 1.14
C GLU A 42 -3.75 -43.89 0.58
N GLU A 43 -4.38 -43.10 1.45
CA GLU A 43 -5.25 -41.99 1.05
C GLU A 43 -4.45 -40.91 0.31
N TYR A 44 -3.22 -40.62 0.76
CA TYR A 44 -2.32 -39.68 0.08
C TYR A 44 -1.94 -40.17 -1.32
N GLN A 45 -1.65 -41.46 -1.48
CA GLN A 45 -1.33 -42.06 -2.79
C GLN A 45 -2.56 -42.06 -3.71
N SER A 46 -3.74 -42.36 -3.18
CA SER A 46 -4.98 -42.34 -3.99
C SER A 46 -5.45 -40.94 -4.37
N ALA A 47 -5.05 -39.90 -3.61
CA ALA A 47 -5.38 -38.51 -3.90
C ALA A 47 -4.45 -37.84 -4.92
N GLN A 48 -3.47 -38.57 -5.47
CA GLN A 48 -2.59 -38.03 -6.50
C GLN A 48 -3.34 -37.84 -7.82
N VAL A 49 -2.99 -36.77 -8.53
CA VAL A 49 -3.52 -36.52 -9.88
C VAL A 49 -3.03 -37.60 -10.84
N GLU A 50 -3.93 -38.09 -11.70
CA GLU A 50 -3.58 -39.08 -12.70
C GLU A 50 -2.64 -38.49 -13.78
N PRO A 51 -1.59 -39.22 -14.19
CA PRO A 51 -0.71 -38.77 -15.27
C PRO A 51 -1.47 -38.59 -16.58
N GLY A 52 -1.31 -37.44 -17.24
CA GLY A 52 -1.99 -37.12 -18.50
C GLY A 52 -3.22 -36.23 -18.34
N GLU A 53 -3.62 -35.90 -17.11
CA GLU A 53 -4.72 -34.99 -16.84
C GLU A 53 -4.44 -33.56 -17.36
N SER A 54 -5.47 -32.90 -17.89
CA SER A 54 -5.36 -31.56 -18.49
C SER A 54 -5.44 -30.46 -17.43
N VAL A 55 -4.50 -30.47 -16.49
CA VAL A 55 -4.48 -29.57 -15.31
C VAL A 55 -4.53 -28.09 -15.67
N GLY A 56 -3.93 -27.69 -16.81
CA GLY A 56 -3.95 -26.31 -17.26
C GLY A 56 -5.34 -25.83 -17.68
N LEU A 57 -6.12 -26.68 -18.36
CA LEU A 57 -7.48 -26.35 -18.79
C LEU A 57 -8.42 -26.28 -17.60
N ILE A 58 -8.38 -27.28 -16.73
CA ILE A 58 -9.20 -27.35 -15.51
C ILE A 58 -8.90 -26.15 -14.60
N ALA A 59 -7.63 -25.81 -14.40
CA ALA A 59 -7.25 -24.65 -13.58
C ALA A 59 -7.73 -23.32 -14.20
N SER A 60 -7.63 -23.18 -15.52
CA SER A 60 -8.06 -21.97 -16.23
C SER A 60 -9.58 -21.77 -16.13
N GLU A 61 -10.35 -22.84 -16.32
CA GLU A 61 -11.81 -22.82 -16.19
C GLU A 61 -12.24 -22.53 -14.75
N SER A 62 -11.64 -23.21 -13.77
CA SER A 62 -11.97 -23.05 -12.35
C SER A 62 -11.76 -21.61 -11.85
N ILE A 63 -10.67 -20.95 -12.25
CA ILE A 63 -10.42 -19.54 -11.92
C ILE A 63 -11.39 -18.61 -12.69
N GLY A 64 -11.63 -18.90 -13.96
CA GLY A 64 -12.50 -18.09 -14.83
C GLY A 64 -13.97 -18.11 -14.41
N GLU A 65 -14.49 -19.27 -13.99
CA GLU A 65 -15.88 -19.43 -13.57
C GLU A 65 -16.19 -18.55 -12.35
N GLN A 66 -15.32 -18.57 -11.33
CA GLN A 66 -15.44 -17.72 -10.15
C GLN A 66 -15.46 -16.22 -10.52
N GLY A 67 -14.69 -15.82 -11.54
CA GLY A 67 -14.65 -14.43 -12.00
C GLY A 67 -16.02 -13.88 -12.38
N THR A 68 -16.89 -14.69 -12.98
CA THR A 68 -18.26 -14.29 -13.35
C THR A 68 -19.17 -14.08 -12.14
N GLN A 69 -18.93 -14.83 -11.06
CA GLN A 69 -19.70 -14.76 -9.82
C GLN A 69 -19.26 -13.59 -8.92
N MET A 70 -18.08 -13.01 -9.14
CA MET A 70 -17.48 -11.96 -8.29
C MET A 70 -18.01 -10.53 -8.55
N THR A 71 -19.17 -10.36 -9.18
CA THR A 71 -19.59 -9.07 -9.75
C THR A 71 -20.11 -8.02 -8.74
N LEU A 72 -20.54 -8.37 -7.52
CA LEU A 72 -21.25 -7.39 -6.64
C LEU A 72 -20.89 -7.37 -5.14
N ASN A 73 -20.02 -8.24 -4.61
CA ASN A 73 -19.83 -8.35 -3.15
C ASN A 73 -18.79 -7.40 -2.51
N THR A 74 -18.21 -6.44 -3.23
CA THR A 74 -17.05 -5.66 -2.73
C THR A 74 -17.32 -4.19 -2.39
N PHE A 75 -18.49 -3.63 -2.68
CA PHE A 75 -18.75 -2.19 -2.47
C PHE A 75 -19.26 -1.80 -1.08
N HIS A 76 -19.56 -2.77 -0.20
CA HIS A 76 -20.11 -2.52 1.13
C HIS A 76 -19.25 -3.07 2.28
N PHE A 77 -17.93 -2.90 2.21
CA PHE A 77 -17.13 -2.85 3.44
C PHE A 77 -17.36 -1.50 4.14
N ALA A 78 -18.59 -1.30 4.63
CA ALA A 78 -18.96 -0.14 5.42
C ALA A 78 -18.32 -0.28 6.82
N GLY A 79 -17.24 0.47 7.07
CA GLY A 79 -16.81 0.77 8.45
C GLY A 79 -15.35 0.54 8.81
N VAL A 80 -14.52 -0.02 7.93
CA VAL A 80 -13.07 -0.08 8.16
C VAL A 80 -12.42 1.02 7.35
N ALA A 81 -11.52 1.80 7.97
CA ALA A 81 -10.72 2.83 7.31
C ALA A 81 -9.69 2.24 6.32
N GLU A 82 -10.03 1.15 5.64
CA GLU A 82 -9.24 0.61 4.55
C GLU A 82 -9.33 1.59 3.38
N MET A 83 -8.15 2.10 3.02
CA MET A 83 -7.93 2.97 1.88
C MET A 83 -8.65 2.38 0.65
N ASN A 84 -9.21 3.20 -0.24
CA ASN A 84 -9.87 2.73 -1.47
C ASN A 84 -9.01 1.69 -2.22
N VAL A 85 -9.25 0.41 -1.97
CA VAL A 85 -8.55 -0.71 -2.60
C VAL A 85 -9.40 -1.16 -3.78
N THR A 86 -8.80 -1.40 -4.94
CA THR A 86 -9.45 -2.19 -5.98
C THR A 86 -9.61 -3.62 -5.46
N VAL A 87 -10.76 -3.93 -4.88
CA VAL A 87 -11.07 -5.29 -4.41
C VAL A 87 -11.90 -6.01 -5.48
N GLY A 88 -11.52 -7.26 -5.77
CA GLY A 88 -12.30 -8.18 -6.60
C GLY A 88 -11.70 -8.47 -7.98
N LEU A 89 -12.58 -8.64 -8.97
CA LEU A 89 -12.21 -9.07 -10.33
C LEU A 89 -11.18 -8.15 -11.03
N PRO A 90 -11.27 -6.80 -10.97
CA PRO A 90 -10.28 -5.94 -11.61
C PRO A 90 -8.85 -6.21 -11.13
N ARG A 91 -8.67 -6.55 -9.85
CA ARG A 91 -7.35 -6.83 -9.28
C ARG A 91 -6.77 -8.16 -9.78
N ILE A 92 -7.61 -9.18 -9.94
CA ILE A 92 -7.19 -10.46 -10.53
C ILE A 92 -6.70 -10.25 -11.96
N ILE A 93 -7.42 -9.45 -12.75
CA ILE A 93 -7.03 -9.09 -14.12
C ILE A 93 -5.68 -8.36 -14.12
N GLU A 94 -5.46 -7.38 -13.25
CA GLU A 94 -4.18 -6.66 -13.17
C GLU A 94 -2.98 -7.59 -12.89
N ILE A 95 -3.16 -8.57 -12.01
CA ILE A 95 -2.11 -9.53 -11.64
C ILE A 95 -1.83 -10.50 -12.79
N LEU A 96 -2.88 -11.05 -13.42
CA LEU A 96 -2.73 -11.98 -14.54
C LEU A 96 -2.15 -11.31 -15.80
N ASP A 97 -2.55 -10.07 -16.08
CA ASP A 97 -2.02 -9.27 -17.20
C ASP A 97 -0.57 -8.81 -16.96
N GLY A 98 -0.05 -8.90 -15.73
CA GLY A 98 1.28 -8.43 -15.37
C GLY A 98 1.46 -6.92 -15.58
N ARG A 99 0.45 -6.11 -15.22
CA ARG A 99 0.51 -4.65 -15.46
C ARG A 99 1.63 -4.00 -14.68
N GLU A 100 2.44 -3.18 -15.37
CA GLU A 100 3.55 -2.42 -14.77
C GLU A 100 3.07 -1.45 -13.69
N ASN A 101 1.95 -0.75 -13.93
CA ASN A 101 1.38 0.22 -13.01
C ASN A 101 -0.02 -0.23 -12.54
N PRO A 102 -0.16 -0.78 -11.31
CA PRO A 102 -1.45 -1.16 -10.78
C PRO A 102 -2.30 0.08 -10.41
N SER A 103 -3.63 -0.03 -10.51
CA SER A 103 -4.52 1.13 -10.30
C SER A 103 -4.52 1.62 -8.85
N THR A 104 -4.41 0.71 -7.87
CA THR A 104 -4.28 1.06 -6.44
C THR A 104 -3.13 0.29 -5.79
N PRO A 105 -1.87 0.77 -5.91
CA PRO A 105 -0.76 0.19 -5.21
C PRO A 105 -0.88 0.43 -3.69
N MET A 106 -0.39 -0.51 -2.90
CA MET A 106 -0.34 -0.37 -1.43
C MET A 106 0.91 -1.04 -0.87
N MET A 107 1.42 -0.53 0.24
CA MET A 107 2.53 -1.15 0.96
C MET A 107 2.20 -1.29 2.45
N GLU A 108 2.62 -2.40 3.05
CA GLU A 108 2.68 -2.58 4.50
C GLU A 108 4.13 -2.35 4.95
N ILE A 109 4.37 -1.27 5.70
CA ILE A 109 5.70 -0.90 6.19
C ILE A 109 5.83 -1.33 7.65
N PHE A 110 6.66 -2.35 7.87
CA PHE A 110 7.01 -2.83 9.21
C PHE A 110 8.13 -1.99 9.81
N LEU A 111 7.94 -1.54 11.05
CA LEU A 111 8.93 -0.77 11.79
C LEU A 111 9.82 -1.70 12.60
N LYS A 112 11.14 -1.48 12.57
CA LYS A 112 12.08 -2.24 13.40
C LYS A 112 11.93 -1.87 14.88
N SER A 113 12.07 -2.84 15.77
CA SER A 113 12.20 -2.59 17.21
C SER A 113 13.41 -1.69 17.49
N PRO A 114 13.31 -0.63 18.31
CA PRO A 114 12.21 -0.27 19.23
C PRO A 114 11.15 0.70 18.67
N TYR A 115 11.20 1.07 17.39
CA TYR A 115 10.30 2.06 16.79
C TYR A 115 8.87 1.54 16.52
N ASN A 116 8.63 0.25 16.74
CA ASN A 116 7.34 -0.44 16.52
C ASN A 116 6.26 -0.12 17.57
N LYS A 117 6.62 0.44 18.74
CA LYS A 117 5.70 0.67 19.89
C LYS A 117 5.58 2.14 20.32
N GLY A 118 6.28 3.06 19.67
CA GLY A 118 6.38 4.47 20.07
C GLY A 118 5.17 5.35 19.72
N LYS A 119 5.01 6.48 20.44
CA LYS A 119 3.99 7.52 20.11
C LYS A 119 4.34 8.34 18.86
N ASP A 120 5.61 8.30 18.42
CA ASP A 120 6.13 9.10 17.30
C ASP A 120 5.77 8.54 15.92
N ILE A 121 5.11 7.38 15.86
CA ILE A 121 4.79 6.69 14.60
C ILE A 121 3.87 7.53 13.71
N LYS A 122 3.04 8.40 14.31
CA LYS A 122 2.23 9.35 13.54
C LYS A 122 3.10 10.35 12.78
N GLN A 123 4.18 10.85 13.40
CA GLN A 123 5.11 11.79 12.76
C GLN A 123 5.92 11.08 11.67
N THR A 124 6.37 9.86 11.93
CA THR A 124 7.04 9.03 10.92
C THR A 124 6.13 8.73 9.72
N ALA A 125 4.87 8.37 9.97
CA ALA A 125 3.89 8.15 8.91
C ALA A 125 3.67 9.43 8.08
N LEU A 126 3.51 10.58 8.72
CA LEU A 126 3.35 11.87 8.03
C LEU A 126 4.59 12.25 7.21
N SER A 127 5.78 11.84 7.65
CA SER A 127 7.03 12.05 6.90
C SER A 127 7.12 11.19 5.65
N ILE A 128 6.39 10.07 5.59
CA ILE A 128 6.32 9.17 4.43
C ILE A 128 5.31 9.70 3.39
N LYS A 129 4.22 10.32 3.86
CA LYS A 129 3.15 10.85 3.00
C LYS A 129 3.66 11.95 2.06
N GLU A 130 3.42 11.80 0.76
CA GLU A 130 3.62 12.86 -0.21
C GLU A 130 2.74 14.07 0.14
N THR A 131 3.39 15.21 0.34
CA THR A 131 2.73 16.48 0.61
C THR A 131 3.02 17.43 -0.53
N LYS A 132 1.97 17.80 -1.27
CA LYS A 132 2.02 18.81 -2.33
C LYS A 132 1.62 20.18 -1.79
N LEU A 133 1.91 21.24 -2.53
CA LEU A 133 1.55 22.60 -2.10
C LEU A 133 0.04 22.77 -1.91
N LYS A 134 -0.78 22.14 -2.76
CA LYS A 134 -2.24 22.14 -2.59
C LYS A 134 -2.72 21.57 -1.25
N ASP A 135 -1.96 20.67 -0.63
CA ASP A 135 -2.35 20.04 0.64
C ASP A 135 -2.09 20.95 1.84
N ILE A 136 -1.14 21.89 1.72
CA ILE A 136 -0.78 22.83 2.78
C ILE A 136 -1.32 24.26 2.56
N ALA A 137 -1.80 24.56 1.36
CA ALA A 137 -2.41 25.86 1.03
C ALA A 137 -3.91 25.87 1.33
N ASN A 138 -4.44 27.06 1.65
CA ASN A 138 -5.87 27.32 1.81
C ASN A 138 -6.49 27.87 0.53
N GLU A 139 -5.79 28.78 -0.13
CA GLU A 139 -6.28 29.44 -1.33
C GLU A 139 -5.14 29.73 -2.30
N PHE A 140 -5.47 29.63 -3.60
CA PHE A 140 -4.63 30.07 -4.70
C PHE A 140 -5.38 31.17 -5.44
N SER A 141 -5.00 32.43 -5.24
CA SER A 141 -5.58 33.59 -5.90
C SER A 141 -4.63 34.12 -6.98
N ILE A 142 -5.18 34.77 -8.00
CA ILE A 142 -4.40 35.49 -9.02
C ILE A 142 -4.72 36.96 -8.82
N ASN A 143 -3.71 37.75 -8.46
CA ASN A 143 -3.82 39.19 -8.44
C ASN A 143 -3.48 39.71 -9.84
N ILE A 144 -4.51 40.16 -10.56
CA ILE A 144 -4.41 40.62 -11.95
C ILE A 144 -3.69 41.96 -12.03
N ALA A 145 -3.82 42.82 -11.01
CA ALA A 145 -3.23 44.16 -11.01
C ALA A 145 -1.70 44.09 -10.93
N ASP A 146 -1.19 43.20 -10.08
CA ASP A 146 0.25 43.01 -9.88
C ASP A 146 0.83 41.88 -10.74
N LEU A 147 -0.03 41.17 -11.51
CA LEU A 147 0.29 39.97 -12.28
C LEU A 147 1.05 38.93 -11.44
N VAL A 148 0.54 38.63 -10.24
CA VAL A 148 1.16 37.66 -9.32
C VAL A 148 0.18 36.58 -8.89
N VAL A 149 0.70 35.39 -8.62
CA VAL A 149 -0.06 34.31 -7.98
C VAL A 149 0.19 34.38 -6.48
N GLU A 150 -0.89 34.50 -5.70
CA GLU A 150 -0.84 34.51 -4.25
C GLU A 150 -1.32 33.16 -3.72
N VAL A 151 -0.56 32.61 -2.77
CA VAL A 151 -0.86 31.35 -2.12
C VAL A 151 -0.88 31.56 -0.62
N THR A 152 -2.06 31.45 -0.02
CA THR A 152 -2.21 31.56 1.43
C THR A 152 -1.95 30.19 2.05
N LEU A 153 -0.90 30.09 2.88
CA LEU A 153 -0.54 28.85 3.56
C LEU A 153 -1.38 28.64 4.83
N ASP A 154 -1.57 27.39 5.23
CA ASP A 154 -2.23 27.06 6.50
C ASP A 154 -1.19 26.67 7.55
N GLU A 155 -0.99 27.53 8.56
CA GLU A 155 -0.07 27.27 9.66
C GLU A 155 -0.38 25.98 10.41
N LYS A 156 -1.66 25.61 10.56
CA LYS A 156 -2.04 24.37 11.25
C LYS A 156 -1.55 23.17 10.45
N LYS A 157 -1.80 23.14 9.13
CA LYS A 157 -1.37 22.04 8.26
C LYS A 157 0.15 21.96 8.15
N MET A 158 0.84 23.11 8.12
CA MET A 158 2.31 23.15 8.14
C MET A 158 2.89 22.59 9.44
N ASN A 159 2.28 22.91 10.59
CA ASN A 159 2.70 22.38 11.89
C ASN A 159 2.49 20.86 11.98
N TYR A 160 1.41 20.32 11.40
CA TYR A 160 1.19 18.87 11.34
C TYR A 160 2.27 18.11 10.57
N VAL A 161 2.86 18.74 9.55
CA VAL A 161 3.92 18.14 8.71
C VAL A 161 5.33 18.58 9.16
N ASN A 162 5.43 19.34 10.27
CA ASN A 162 6.69 19.88 10.81
C ASN A 162 7.51 20.65 9.74
N LEU A 163 6.80 21.44 8.92
CA LEU A 163 7.35 22.24 7.83
C LEU A 163 7.43 23.71 8.22
N ASN A 164 8.57 24.34 7.91
CA ASN A 164 8.75 25.78 8.06
C ASN A 164 8.46 26.49 6.74
N ALA A 165 7.79 27.64 6.78
CA ALA A 165 7.50 28.47 5.60
C ALA A 165 8.77 28.78 4.78
N GLN A 166 9.91 29.00 5.44
CA GLN A 166 11.21 29.21 4.78
C GLN A 166 11.70 28.00 3.97
N LYS A 167 11.41 26.76 4.41
CA LYS A 167 11.76 25.57 3.64
C LYS A 167 10.89 25.46 2.39
N VAL A 168 9.60 25.80 2.51
CA VAL A 168 8.66 25.81 1.38
C VAL A 168 9.10 26.81 0.31
N VAL A 169 9.53 28.02 0.69
CA VAL A 169 10.09 29.02 -0.25
C VAL A 169 11.29 28.44 -1.01
N LYS A 170 12.26 27.85 -0.32
CA LYS A 170 13.45 27.25 -0.96
C LYS A 170 13.11 26.12 -1.94
N ILE A 171 12.08 25.33 -1.62
CA ILE A 171 11.61 24.25 -2.51
C ILE A 171 10.93 24.85 -3.73
N LEU A 172 10.11 25.88 -3.56
CA LEU A 172 9.44 26.57 -4.65
C LEU A 172 10.42 27.29 -5.57
N GLU A 173 11.42 27.98 -5.04
CA GLU A 173 12.49 28.62 -5.82
C GLU A 173 13.27 27.61 -6.67
N LYS A 174 13.56 26.41 -6.12
CA LYS A 174 14.22 25.33 -6.86
C LYS A 174 13.33 24.73 -7.96
N SER A 175 12.05 24.58 -7.69
CA SER A 175 11.07 24.01 -8.63
C SER A 175 10.65 24.99 -9.72
N LEU A 176 10.62 26.29 -9.42
CA LEU A 176 10.17 27.37 -10.29
C LEU A 176 11.35 28.27 -10.69
N LYS A 177 12.37 27.68 -11.31
CA LYS A 177 13.68 28.30 -11.67
C LYS A 177 13.62 29.68 -12.34
N GLU A 178 12.47 30.09 -12.87
CA GLU A 178 12.28 31.35 -13.60
C GLU A 178 11.46 32.40 -12.84
N ASN A 179 10.83 32.07 -11.70
CA ASN A 179 9.85 32.92 -11.02
C ASN A 179 10.33 33.36 -9.62
N SER A 180 10.14 34.64 -9.29
CA SER A 180 10.54 35.15 -7.97
C SER A 180 9.46 34.84 -6.94
N VAL A 181 9.82 34.13 -5.88
CA VAL A 181 8.92 33.79 -4.76
C VAL A 181 9.22 34.72 -3.59
N LYS A 182 8.19 35.39 -3.06
CA LYS A 182 8.31 36.21 -1.85
C LYS A 182 7.36 35.67 -0.79
N LEU A 183 7.82 35.62 0.44
CA LEU A 183 6.98 35.30 1.60
C LEU A 183 6.68 36.59 2.35
N LYS A 184 5.40 36.91 2.52
CA LYS A 184 4.92 37.93 3.45
C LYS A 184 4.02 37.25 4.46
N GLU A 185 4.48 37.17 5.72
CA GLU A 185 3.79 36.50 6.83
C GLU A 185 3.42 35.05 6.50
N ASN A 186 2.19 34.84 6.02
CA ASN A 186 1.63 33.53 5.72
C ASN A 186 1.15 33.41 4.24
N THR A 187 1.42 34.42 3.42
CA THR A 187 1.08 34.45 2.00
C THR A 187 2.36 34.41 1.16
N LEU A 188 2.44 33.45 0.26
CA LEU A 188 3.47 33.34 -0.76
C LEU A 188 3.01 34.08 -2.02
N THR A 189 3.82 35.01 -2.49
CA THR A 189 3.61 35.70 -3.77
C THR A 189 4.61 35.17 -4.78
N VAL A 190 4.11 34.57 -5.86
CA VAL A 190 4.93 34.09 -6.98
C VAL A 190 4.74 35.05 -8.14
N LYS A 191 5.83 35.72 -8.52
CA LYS A 191 5.85 36.63 -9.68
C LYS A 191 6.45 35.90 -10.89
N PRO A 192 5.74 35.86 -12.03
CA PRO A 192 6.26 35.29 -13.27
C PRO A 192 7.44 36.09 -13.83
N SER A 193 8.32 35.42 -14.57
CA SER A 193 9.37 36.08 -15.35
C SER A 193 8.76 36.99 -16.43
N ALA A 194 9.49 38.02 -16.85
CA ALA A 194 9.04 39.04 -17.83
C ALA A 194 8.66 38.51 -19.24
N LYS A 195 8.78 37.20 -19.47
CA LYS A 195 8.35 36.51 -20.71
C LYS A 195 6.94 35.93 -20.64
N GLU A 196 6.34 35.83 -19.44
CA GLU A 196 5.06 35.16 -19.18
C GLU A 196 4.04 36.12 -18.52
N GLU A 197 3.76 37.27 -19.15
CA GLU A 197 2.84 38.30 -18.63
C GLU A 197 1.36 38.08 -19.01
N SER A 198 1.04 36.99 -19.72
CA SER A 198 -0.34 36.71 -20.13
C SER A 198 -1.16 36.06 -19.01
N LEU A 199 -2.46 36.37 -18.96
CA LEU A 199 -3.41 35.73 -18.03
C LEU A 199 -3.39 34.20 -18.14
N ASN A 200 -3.25 33.66 -19.35
CA ASN A 200 -3.19 32.22 -19.58
C ASN A 200 -1.94 31.59 -18.96
N ASP A 201 -0.81 32.29 -18.98
CA ASP A 201 0.44 31.77 -18.41
C ASP A 201 0.41 31.84 -16.88
N LEU A 202 -0.21 32.87 -16.30
CA LEU A 202 -0.53 32.91 -14.86
C LEU A 202 -1.39 31.73 -14.41
N TYR A 203 -2.40 31.32 -15.21
CA TYR A 203 -3.19 30.13 -14.92
C TYR A 203 -2.34 28.84 -14.99
N LYS A 204 -1.49 28.69 -16.01
CA LYS A 204 -0.58 27.53 -16.12
C LYS A 204 0.40 27.48 -14.94
N ILE A 205 0.93 28.62 -14.53
CA ILE A 205 1.84 28.75 -13.38
C ILE A 205 1.09 28.37 -12.10
N LYS A 206 -0.14 28.85 -11.90
CA LYS A 206 -0.99 28.46 -10.77
C LYS A 206 -1.19 26.95 -10.70
N GLU A 207 -1.50 26.29 -11.81
CA GLU A 207 -1.66 24.83 -11.84
C GLU A 207 -0.34 24.10 -11.55
N ARG A 208 0.79 24.55 -12.14
CA ARG A 208 2.12 24.00 -11.82
C ARG A 208 2.46 24.14 -10.34
N ILE A 209 2.18 25.29 -9.75
CA ILE A 209 2.43 25.61 -8.33
C ILE A 209 1.66 24.65 -7.42
N LYS A 210 0.38 24.35 -7.72
CA LYS A 210 -0.45 23.43 -6.92
C LYS A 210 0.14 22.04 -6.79
N ASP A 211 0.75 21.52 -7.86
CA ASP A 211 1.31 20.16 -7.91
C ASP A 211 2.80 20.08 -7.51
N VAL A 212 3.42 21.18 -7.08
CA VAL A 212 4.80 21.15 -6.57
C VAL A 212 4.89 20.25 -5.34
N HIS A 213 5.78 19.26 -5.42
CA HIS A 213 6.15 18.40 -4.31
C HIS A 213 6.94 19.17 -3.25
N ILE A 214 6.53 19.08 -2.00
CA ILE A 214 7.17 19.78 -0.88
C ILE A 214 7.98 18.81 -0.02
N CYS A 215 7.32 17.77 0.50
CA CYS A 215 7.91 16.83 1.44
C CYS A 215 7.28 15.44 1.27
N GLY A 216 7.98 14.42 1.77
CA GLY A 216 7.55 13.04 1.70
C GLY A 216 8.17 12.26 0.57
N ILE A 217 7.67 11.04 0.38
CA ILE A 217 8.08 10.13 -0.68
C ILE A 217 7.06 10.27 -1.81
N LYS A 218 7.54 10.58 -3.01
CA LYS A 218 6.70 10.70 -4.22
C LYS A 218 5.90 9.43 -4.44
N GLY A 219 4.65 9.54 -4.87
CA GLY A 219 3.80 8.40 -5.17
C GLY A 219 3.02 7.84 -3.98
N ILE A 220 3.33 8.25 -2.74
CA ILE A 220 2.57 7.84 -1.55
C ILE A 220 1.53 8.89 -1.19
N SER A 221 0.27 8.65 -1.58
CA SER A 221 -0.82 9.61 -1.41
C SER A 221 -1.41 9.64 0.00
N LYS A 222 -1.53 8.49 0.66
CA LYS A 222 -2.11 8.35 2.00
C LYS A 222 -1.29 7.37 2.84
N VAL A 223 -1.30 7.60 4.14
CA VAL A 223 -0.64 6.78 5.15
C VAL A 223 -1.60 6.54 6.30
N LEU A 224 -1.66 5.31 6.81
CA LEU A 224 -2.49 4.94 7.93
C LEU A 224 -1.68 4.05 8.89
N PRO A 225 -1.38 4.52 10.09
CA PRO A 225 -0.81 3.66 11.12
C PRO A 225 -1.91 2.75 11.69
N VAL A 226 -1.73 1.43 11.57
CA VAL A 226 -2.64 0.40 12.07
C VAL A 226 -1.93 -0.45 13.12
N LYS A 227 -2.57 -0.68 14.26
CA LYS A 227 -2.06 -1.56 15.31
C LYS A 227 -2.43 -3.01 14.97
N ARG A 228 -1.43 -3.87 14.75
CA ARG A 228 -1.61 -5.31 14.52
C ARG A 228 -0.92 -6.05 15.68
N GLY A 229 -1.72 -6.52 16.64
CA GLY A 229 -1.21 -7.13 17.88
C GLY A 229 -0.50 -6.11 18.78
N GLU A 230 0.76 -6.36 19.10
CA GLU A 230 1.59 -5.45 19.92
C GLU A 230 2.38 -4.42 19.12
N GLU A 231 2.39 -4.50 17.79
CA GLU A 231 3.18 -3.63 16.91
C GLU A 231 2.27 -2.70 16.09
N ILE A 232 2.84 -1.58 15.65
CA ILE A 232 2.17 -0.64 14.76
C ILE A 232 2.85 -0.71 13.39
N ILE A 233 2.03 -0.96 12.37
CA ILE A 233 2.42 -1.05 10.96
C ILE A 233 1.88 0.19 10.27
N ILE A 234 2.63 0.72 9.30
CA ILE A 234 2.15 1.84 8.47
C ILE A 234 1.67 1.26 7.14
N ILE A 235 0.38 1.40 6.85
CA ILE A 235 -0.20 1.06 5.55
C ILE A 235 -0.15 2.31 4.67
N THR A 236 0.33 2.17 3.44
CA THR A 236 0.38 3.27 2.46
C THR A 236 -0.56 3.02 1.28
N SER A 237 -1.14 4.09 0.73
CA SER A 237 -1.79 4.09 -0.58
C SER A 237 -0.81 4.72 -1.57
N GLY A 238 -0.31 3.88 -2.48
CA GLY A 238 0.82 4.18 -3.34
C GLY A 238 2.06 3.38 -2.96
N SER A 239 2.92 3.21 -3.95
CA SER A 239 4.24 2.58 -3.86
C SER A 239 5.23 3.40 -4.68
N ASN A 240 6.49 3.44 -4.24
CA ASN A 240 7.58 4.11 -4.93
C ASN A 240 8.90 3.39 -4.70
#